data_AF-A0A6I3M4H7-F1
#
_entry.id   AF-A0A6I3M4H7-F1
#
_cell.length_a   1.000
_cell.length_b   1.000
_cell.length_c   1.000
_cell.angle_alpha   90.00
_cell.angle_beta   90.00
_cell.angle_gamma   90.00
#
_symmetry.space_group_name_H-M   'P 1'
#
loop_
_entity.id
_entity.type
_entity.pdbx_description
1 polymer ?
#
loop_
_entity_poly.entity_id
_entity_poly.type
_entity_poly.pdbx_seq_one_letter_code
_entity_poly.pdbx_strand_id
1 'polypeptide(L)'
;MDPDWIEHRRGIDGELLGWMEPAGDGFVVIDLLGRPRTAPLDWLAAEEALDALGIGYLGEPHELRLETGEWIRVRILEASPRGIRLKKDDWGAQAVGAPQEFLAVAFPAPDGFRAFVRDPG
;
A
#
# COMPACT_ATOMS: atom_id res chain seq x y z
N MET A 1 -12.88 5.13 0.00
CA MET A 1 -12.15 6.18 -0.75
C MET A 1 -12.84 7.48 -0.42
N ASP A 2 -12.08 8.49 -0.05
CA ASP A 2 -12.62 9.83 0.12
C ASP A 2 -12.91 10.45 -1.26
N PRO A 3 -14.10 11.01 -1.52
CA PRO A 3 -14.44 11.61 -2.81
C PRO A 3 -13.57 12.82 -3.18
N ASP A 4 -12.92 13.46 -2.21
CA ASP A 4 -12.12 14.67 -2.43
C ASP A 4 -10.66 14.37 -2.81
N TRP A 5 -10.28 13.09 -2.82
CA TRP A 5 -8.95 12.64 -3.22
C TRP A 5 -8.76 12.72 -4.74
N ILE A 6 -7.71 13.44 -5.16
CA ILE A 6 -7.38 13.65 -6.56
C ILE A 6 -6.45 12.54 -7.04
N GLU A 7 -6.89 11.74 -8.01
CA GLU A 7 -6.06 10.67 -8.60
C GLU A 7 -4.84 11.22 -9.32
N HIS A 8 -3.65 10.68 -9.01
CA HIS A 8 -2.43 10.93 -9.78
C HIS A 8 -2.00 9.67 -10.54
N ARG A 9 -1.74 9.82 -11.83
CA ARG A 9 -1.32 8.76 -12.72
C ARG A 9 -0.02 9.14 -13.42
N ARG A 10 0.91 8.19 -13.54
CA ARG A 10 2.16 8.42 -14.26
C ARG A 10 1.89 8.66 -15.74
N GLY A 11 2.41 9.74 -16.29
CA GLY A 11 2.11 10.19 -17.65
C GLY A 11 2.58 9.27 -18.79
N ILE A 12 3.50 8.33 -18.55
CA ILE A 12 4.06 7.47 -19.60
C ILE A 12 3.19 6.24 -19.91
N ASP A 13 2.54 5.67 -18.89
CA ASP A 13 1.81 4.39 -18.96
C ASP A 13 0.41 4.45 -18.31
N GLY A 14 0.06 5.57 -17.66
CA GLY A 14 -1.21 5.74 -16.96
C GLY A 14 -1.31 4.96 -15.64
N GLU A 15 -0.18 4.44 -15.13
CA GLU A 15 -0.11 3.73 -13.85
C GLU A 15 -0.60 4.63 -12.72
N LEU A 16 -1.63 4.21 -11.99
CA LEU A 16 -2.12 4.92 -10.81
C LEU A 16 -1.05 4.83 -9.71
N LEU A 17 -0.56 5.97 -9.23
CA LEU A 17 0.47 6.02 -8.19
C LEU A 17 -0.10 6.28 -6.80
N GLY A 18 -1.28 6.89 -6.73
CA GLY A 18 -1.94 7.24 -5.49
C GLY A 18 -2.87 8.43 -5.68
N TRP A 19 -3.07 9.17 -4.59
CA TRP A 19 -3.95 10.32 -4.55
C TRP A 19 -3.31 11.51 -3.84
N MET A 20 -3.81 12.70 -4.13
CA MET A 20 -3.55 13.92 -3.39
C MET A 20 -4.82 14.32 -2.62
N GLU A 21 -4.72 14.35 -1.30
CA GLU A 21 -5.79 14.78 -0.40
C GLU A 21 -5.63 16.28 -0.08
N PRO A 22 -6.61 17.15 -0.38
CA PRO A 22 -6.55 18.57 -0.02
C PRO A 22 -6.42 18.76 1.50
N ALA A 23 -5.41 19.54 1.93
CA ALA A 23 -5.14 19.82 3.34
C ALA A 23 -4.60 21.26 3.51
N GLY A 24 -5.46 22.15 4.01
CA GLY A 24 -5.12 23.57 4.12
C GLY A 24 -4.90 24.20 2.74
N ASP A 25 -3.75 24.84 2.54
CA ASP A 25 -3.35 25.45 1.26
C ASP A 25 -2.57 24.48 0.35
N GLY A 26 -2.47 23.20 0.73
CA GLY A 26 -1.69 22.19 0.02
C GLY A 26 -2.36 20.82 -0.02
N PHE A 27 -1.55 19.78 -0.23
CA PHE A 27 -1.99 18.40 -0.46
C PHE A 27 -1.14 17.40 0.32
N VAL A 28 -1.79 16.44 0.96
CA VAL A 28 -1.13 15.27 1.54
C VAL A 28 -1.13 14.15 0.50
N VAL A 29 0.04 13.55 0.29
CA VAL A 29 0.15 12.39 -0.60
C VAL A 29 -0.39 11.14 0.10
N ILE A 30 -1.32 10.47 -0.55
CA ILE A 30 -1.88 9.19 -0.13
C ILE A 30 -1.42 8.10 -1.09
N ASP A 31 -0.79 7.04 -0.56
CA ASP A 31 -0.37 5.87 -1.35
C ASP A 31 -1.53 4.95 -1.75
N LEU A 32 -1.26 3.92 -2.58
CA LEU A 32 -2.24 2.91 -3.03
C LEU A 32 -2.80 2.02 -1.91
N LEU A 33 -2.27 2.13 -0.69
CA LEU A 33 -2.80 1.48 0.51
C LEU A 33 -3.63 2.45 1.36
N GLY A 34 -3.82 3.69 0.91
CA GLY A 34 -4.60 4.71 1.59
C GLY A 34 -3.85 5.37 2.74
N ARG A 35 -2.50 5.31 2.76
CA ARG A 35 -1.68 5.86 3.84
C ARG A 35 -1.12 7.23 3.47
N PRO A 36 -1.13 8.20 4.41
CA PRO A 36 -0.43 9.46 4.21
C PRO A 36 1.09 9.23 4.17
N ARG A 37 1.75 9.87 3.21
CA ARG A 37 3.20 9.74 2.95
C ARG A 37 3.99 11.02 3.19
N THR A 38 3.30 12.16 3.24
CA THR A 38 3.91 13.49 3.37
C THR A 38 3.13 14.35 4.38
N ALA A 39 3.75 15.43 4.83
CA ALA A 39 3.00 16.59 5.30
C ALA A 39 2.31 17.30 4.10
N PRO A 40 1.43 18.30 4.30
CA PRO A 40 0.89 19.07 3.19
C PRO A 40 1.99 19.72 2.35
N LEU A 41 1.96 19.47 1.04
CA LEU A 41 2.85 20.00 0.02
C LEU A 41 2.09 20.87 -0.97
N ASP A 42 2.79 21.70 -1.75
CA ASP A 42 2.14 22.29 -2.93
C ASP A 42 1.85 21.21 -3.99
N TRP A 43 1.08 21.58 -5.02
CA TRP A 43 0.66 20.67 -6.07
C TRP A 43 1.83 19.95 -6.75
N LEU A 44 2.85 20.69 -7.20
CA LEU A 44 3.96 20.13 -7.96
C LEU A 44 4.79 19.18 -7.09
N ALA A 45 5.08 19.57 -5.85
CA ALA A 45 5.82 18.74 -4.92
C ALA A 45 5.06 17.47 -4.52
N ALA A 46 3.72 17.51 -4.46
CA ALA A 46 2.89 16.33 -4.22
C ALA A 46 2.91 15.36 -5.42
N GLU A 47 2.83 15.86 -6.66
CA GLU A 47 2.99 15.05 -7.88
C GLU A 47 4.37 14.38 -7.93
N GLU A 48 5.44 15.15 -7.71
CA GLU A 48 6.82 14.63 -7.68
C GLU A 48 7.02 13.58 -6.58
N ALA A 49 6.39 13.76 -5.42
CA ALA A 49 6.44 12.78 -4.33
C ALA A 49 5.73 11.47 -4.70
N LEU A 50 4.61 11.52 -5.42
CA LEU A 50 3.93 10.33 -5.94
C LEU A 50 4.75 9.62 -7.02
N ASP A 51 5.34 10.39 -7.94
CA ASP A 51 6.22 9.85 -8.97
C ASP A 51 7.46 9.17 -8.38
N ALA A 52 8.08 9.79 -7.38
CA ALA A 52 9.24 9.25 -6.68
C ALA A 52 8.89 8.02 -5.82
N LEU A 53 7.72 7.99 -5.19
CA LEU A 53 7.25 6.83 -4.42
C LEU A 53 7.00 5.63 -5.34
N GLY A 54 6.35 5.87 -6.49
CA GLY A 54 5.91 4.83 -7.41
C GLY A 54 5.04 3.78 -6.71
N ILE A 55 5.03 2.56 -7.26
CA ILE A 55 4.30 1.41 -6.67
C ILE A 55 5.22 0.28 -6.23
N GLY A 56 6.54 0.46 -6.34
CA GLY A 56 7.52 -0.61 -6.10
C GLY A 56 7.41 -1.22 -4.69
N TYR A 57 7.02 -0.39 -3.71
CA TYR A 57 6.79 -0.85 -2.34
C TYR A 57 5.72 -1.94 -2.23
N LEU A 58 4.76 -2.04 -3.17
CA LEU A 58 3.75 -3.11 -3.15
C LEU A 58 4.36 -4.50 -3.36
N GLY A 59 5.49 -4.58 -4.07
CA GLY A 59 6.22 -5.83 -4.30
C GLY A 59 7.03 -6.30 -3.09
N GLU A 60 7.29 -5.41 -2.13
CA GLU A 60 8.10 -5.71 -0.94
C GLU A 60 7.35 -6.59 0.06
N PRO A 61 8.05 -7.29 0.97
CA PRO A 61 7.39 -8.04 2.03
C PRO A 61 6.65 -7.11 2.99
N HIS A 62 5.53 -7.59 3.51
CA HIS A 62 4.70 -6.88 4.48
C HIS A 62 4.40 -7.78 5.68
N GLU A 63 3.88 -7.20 6.75
CA GLU A 63 3.37 -7.92 7.91
C GLU A 63 1.89 -7.61 8.13
N LEU A 64 1.14 -8.63 8.54
CA LEU A 64 -0.24 -8.53 8.98
C LEU A 64 -0.36 -9.06 10.41
N ARG A 65 -0.99 -8.27 11.28
CA ARG A 65 -1.36 -8.68 12.64
C ARG A 65 -2.67 -9.46 12.59
N LEU A 66 -2.62 -10.70 13.03
CA LEU A 66 -3.78 -11.56 13.21
C LEU A 66 -4.58 -11.13 14.45
N GLU A 67 -5.84 -11.59 14.55
CA GLU A 67 -6.68 -11.36 15.72
C GLU A 67 -6.07 -11.92 17.02
N THR A 68 -5.24 -12.97 16.90
CA THR A 68 -4.46 -13.55 18.00
C THR A 68 -3.38 -12.60 18.53
N GLY A 69 -3.06 -11.53 17.79
CA GLY A 69 -1.98 -10.59 18.08
C GLY A 69 -0.64 -10.96 17.44
N GLU A 70 -0.53 -12.13 16.81
CA GLU A 70 0.66 -12.57 16.08
C GLU A 70 0.85 -11.78 14.79
N TRP A 71 2.10 -11.46 14.45
CA TRP A 71 2.46 -10.86 13.16
C TRP A 71 2.93 -11.95 12.20
N ILE A 72 2.31 -12.02 11.04
CA ILE A 72 2.71 -12.93 9.96
C ILE A 72 3.23 -12.14 8.77
N ARG A 73 4.20 -12.70 8.05
CA ARG A 73 4.67 -12.13 6.79
C ARG A 73 3.69 -12.44 5.66
N VAL A 74 3.43 -11.44 4.83
CA VAL A 74 2.49 -11.50 3.71
C VAL A 74 3.06 -10.79 2.47
N ARG A 75 2.49 -11.10 1.31
CA ARG A 75 2.70 -10.40 0.04
C ARG A 75 1.39 -9.83 -0.47
N ILE A 76 1.44 -8.62 -1.00
CA ILE A 76 0.30 -7.99 -1.69
C ILE A 76 0.13 -8.66 -3.05
N LEU A 77 -1.10 -9.05 -3.36
CA LEU A 77 -1.48 -9.57 -4.68
C LEU A 77 -2.23 -8.52 -5.50
N GLU A 78 -3.05 -7.72 -4.83
CA GLU A 78 -3.86 -6.67 -5.41
C GLU A 78 -4.11 -5.61 -4.35
N ALA A 79 -4.03 -4.34 -4.73
CA ALA A 79 -4.42 -3.22 -3.90
C ALA A 79 -5.37 -2.34 -4.70
N SER A 80 -6.55 -2.08 -4.14
CA SER A 80 -7.51 -1.18 -4.74
C SER A 80 -8.37 -0.49 -3.66
N PRO A 81 -9.09 0.57 -4.02
CA PRO A 81 -10.08 1.17 -3.12
C PRO A 81 -11.20 0.22 -2.65
N ARG A 82 -11.36 -0.96 -3.27
CA ARG A 82 -12.32 -2.01 -2.86
C ARG A 82 -11.76 -2.94 -1.79
N GLY A 83 -10.46 -2.89 -1.52
CA GLY A 83 -9.77 -3.74 -0.58
C GLY A 83 -8.40 -4.18 -1.07
N ILE A 84 -7.62 -4.76 -0.16
CA ILE A 84 -6.26 -5.24 -0.41
C ILE A 84 -6.24 -6.75 -0.21
N ARG A 85 -5.84 -7.48 -1.25
CA ARG A 85 -5.68 -8.94 -1.22
C ARG A 85 -4.24 -9.30 -0.96
N LEU A 86 -4.07 -10.24 -0.03
CA LEU A 86 -2.80 -10.69 0.47
C LEU A 86 -2.70 -12.22 0.34
N LYS A 87 -1.47 -12.72 0.34
CA LYS A 87 -1.16 -14.12 0.63
C LYS A 87 -0.08 -14.18 1.70
N LYS A 88 -0.04 -15.29 2.45
CA LYS A 88 1.07 -15.56 3.37
C LYS A 88 2.39 -15.71 2.59
N ASP A 89 3.47 -15.18 3.14
CA ASP A 89 4.82 -15.26 2.58
C ASP A 89 5.53 -16.54 3.08
N ASP A 90 5.16 -17.70 2.55
CA ASP A 90 5.65 -19.02 3.01
C ASP A 90 7.07 -19.39 2.49
N TRP A 91 7.94 -18.41 2.25
CA TRP A 91 9.35 -18.61 1.83
C TRP A 91 9.56 -19.65 0.73
N GLY A 92 8.70 -19.68 -0.29
CA GLY A 92 8.88 -20.54 -1.47
C GLY A 92 8.58 -22.03 -1.26
N ALA A 93 8.06 -22.45 -0.10
CA ALA A 93 7.51 -23.79 0.09
C ALA A 93 6.12 -23.93 -0.57
N GLN A 94 6.01 -23.55 -1.84
CA GLN A 94 4.84 -23.87 -2.65
C GLN A 94 5.00 -25.31 -3.11
N ALA A 95 4.49 -26.25 -2.32
CA ALA A 95 4.17 -27.57 -2.86
C ALA A 95 3.14 -27.37 -3.98
N VAL A 96 3.45 -27.83 -5.19
CA VAL A 96 2.52 -27.79 -6.32
C VAL A 96 1.21 -28.48 -5.89
N GLY A 97 0.10 -27.73 -5.85
CA GLY A 97 -1.21 -28.23 -5.45
C GLY A 97 -1.61 -27.99 -3.98
N ALA A 98 -0.76 -27.37 -3.15
CA ALA A 98 -1.17 -26.95 -1.81
C ALA A 98 -2.19 -25.78 -1.88
N PRO A 99 -3.23 -25.77 -1.04
CA PRO A 99 -4.15 -24.64 -0.94
C PRO A 99 -3.39 -23.36 -0.63
N GLN A 100 -3.60 -22.30 -1.42
CA GLN A 100 -3.09 -20.97 -1.09
C GLN A 100 -4.08 -20.27 -0.17
N GLU A 101 -3.62 -19.88 1.01
CA GLU A 101 -4.41 -19.06 1.92
C GLU A 101 -4.35 -17.59 1.47
N PHE A 102 -5.52 -17.05 1.09
CA PHE A 102 -5.69 -15.64 0.76
C PHE A 102 -6.31 -14.91 1.94
N LEU A 103 -5.73 -13.76 2.25
CA LEU A 103 -6.22 -12.85 3.28
C LEU A 103 -6.70 -11.57 2.60
N ALA A 104 -7.67 -10.89 3.20
CA ALA A 104 -8.15 -9.61 2.73
C ALA A 104 -8.13 -8.60 3.88
N VAL A 105 -7.68 -7.38 3.59
CA VAL A 105 -7.81 -6.24 4.51
C VAL A 105 -8.54 -5.11 3.81
N ALA A 106 -9.19 -4.27 4.61
CA ALA A 106 -9.91 -3.11 4.11
C ALA A 106 -8.95 -2.08 3.48
N PHE A 107 -9.54 -1.22 2.64
CA PHE A 107 -8.93 0.04 2.21
C PHE A 107 -9.69 1.20 2.87
N PRO A 108 -9.01 2.22 3.44
CA PRO A 108 -7.57 2.31 3.67
C PRO A 108 -7.02 1.16 4.55
N ALA A 109 -5.73 0.86 4.37
CA ALA A 109 -5.04 -0.20 5.11
C ALA A 109 -5.10 0.06 6.62
N PRO A 110 -5.46 -0.94 7.45
CA PRO A 110 -5.45 -0.80 8.90
C PRO A 110 -4.02 -0.77 9.46
N ASP A 111 -3.85 -0.24 10.68
CA ASP A 111 -2.55 -0.19 11.39
C ASP A 111 -1.92 -1.59 11.59
N GLY A 112 -2.77 -2.62 11.65
CA GLY A 112 -2.35 -4.02 11.71
C GLY A 112 -1.70 -4.53 10.41
N PHE A 113 -1.63 -3.73 9.35
CA PHE A 113 -0.97 -4.07 8.10
C PHE A 113 0.14 -3.05 7.81
N ARG A 114 1.40 -3.51 7.76
CA ARG A 114 2.57 -2.62 7.62
C ARG A 114 3.67 -3.20 6.73
N ALA A 115 4.59 -2.35 6.29
CA ALA A 115 5.80 -2.80 5.62
C ALA A 115 6.64 -3.68 6.56
N PHE A 116 7.24 -4.75 6.03
CA PHE A 116 8.15 -5.59 6.80
C PHE A 116 9.45 -4.84 7.05
N VAL A 117 9.80 -4.65 8.33
CA VAL A 117 11.10 -4.11 8.72
C VAL A 117 11.96 -5.30 9.12
N ARG A 118 13.00 -5.60 8.32
CA ARG A 118 13.99 -6.59 8.72
C ARG A 118 14.81 -5.99 9.88
N ASP A 119 14.86 -6.67 11.02
CA ASP A 119 15.79 -6.27 12.08
C ASP A 119 17.22 -6.20 11.51
N PRO A 120 17.94 -5.09 11.71
CA PRO A 120 19.37 -5.08 11.49
C PRO A 120 19.98 -5.98 12.56
N GLY A 121 20.39 -7.19 12.15
CA GLY A 121 21.01 -8.17 13.05
C GLY A 121 22.35 -7.71 13.64
#